data_AF-A0A538RH66-F1
#
_entry.id   AF-A0A538RH66-F1
#
_cell.length_a   1.000
_cell.length_b   1.000
_cell.length_c   1.000
_cell.angle_alpha   90.00
_cell.angle_beta   90.00
_cell.angle_gamma   90.00
#
_symmetry.space_group_name_H-M   'P 1'
#
loop_
_entity.id
_entity.type
_entity.pdbx_description
1 polymer ?
#
loop_
_entity_poly.entity_id
_entity_poly.type
_entity_poly.pdbx_seq_one_letter_code
_entity_poly.pdbx_strand_id
1 'polypeptide(L)'
;MSAVARRYYERGRHALEVNDLESAQEALRAALDLAPTFGNARVAYAVALARANDCPRAATVLRAGLGRASSAISAAAMYATLGDVLTLGGDFFGAEEAFQTAAQTPGFEVRAASGLARVYARLGRYRDMAAQLKRAARPAAG
;
A
#
# COMPACT_ATOMS: atom_id res chain seq x y z
N MET A 1 18.10 -3.50 12.22
CA MET A 1 16.79 -2.84 12.46
C MET A 1 16.57 -2.76 13.96
N SER A 2 16.23 -1.59 14.51
CA SER A 2 16.10 -1.39 15.97
C SER A 2 14.95 -2.21 16.58
N ALA A 3 15.20 -2.88 17.71
CA ALA A 3 14.16 -3.58 18.48
C ALA A 3 13.06 -2.63 18.96
N VAL A 4 13.42 -1.37 19.23
CA VAL A 4 12.47 -0.33 19.65
C VAL A 4 11.55 0.07 18.49
N ALA A 5 12.10 0.25 17.27
CA ALA A 5 11.30 0.52 16.08
C ALA A 5 10.29 -0.59 15.78
N ARG A 6 10.67 -1.86 16.02
CA ARG A 6 9.77 -3.01 15.86
C ARG A 6 8.61 -2.97 16.86
N ARG A 7 8.86 -2.65 18.14
CA ARG A 7 7.81 -2.52 19.16
C ARG A 7 6.80 -1.43 18.81
N TYR A 8 7.28 -0.27 18.36
CA TYR A 8 6.41 0.81 17.89
C TYR A 8 5.56 0.39 16.69
N TYR A 9 6.14 -0.34 15.74
CA TYR A 9 5.41 -0.91 14.62
C TYR A 9 4.31 -1.90 15.06
N GLU A 10 4.61 -2.80 15.99
CA GLU A 10 3.63 -3.76 16.53
C GLU A 10 2.49 -3.05 17.26
N ARG A 11 2.79 -2.05 18.08
CA ARG A 11 1.76 -1.20 18.73
C ARG A 11 0.88 -0.50 17.69
N GLY A 12 1.50 0.09 16.68
CA GLY A 12 0.78 0.79 15.61
C GLY A 12 -0.12 -0.12 14.78
N ARG A 13 0.32 -1.36 14.56
CA ARG A 13 -0.52 -2.40 13.92
C ARG A 13 -1.71 -2.80 14.77
N HIS A 14 -1.50 -3.04 16.05
CA HIS A 14 -2.59 -3.36 16.97
C HIS A 14 -3.62 -2.20 17.00
N ALA A 15 -3.15 -0.95 17.04
CA ALA A 15 -4.02 0.22 16.96
C ALA A 15 -4.83 0.27 15.66
N LEU A 16 -4.24 -0.08 14.51
CA LEU A 16 -4.98 -0.23 13.24
C LEU A 16 -6.08 -1.30 13.33
N GLU A 17 -5.80 -2.44 13.96
CA GLU A 17 -6.75 -3.55 14.09
C GLU A 17 -7.99 -3.13 14.89
N VAL A 18 -7.82 -2.34 15.95
CA VAL A 18 -8.92 -1.80 16.76
C VAL A 18 -9.49 -0.46 16.25
N ASN A 19 -9.07 -0.01 15.06
CA ASN A 19 -9.47 1.27 14.44
C ASN A 19 -9.13 2.52 15.27
N ASP A 20 -8.14 2.44 16.16
CA ASP A 20 -7.55 3.59 16.84
C ASP A 20 -6.51 4.25 15.91
N LEU A 21 -7.01 5.11 15.02
CA LEU A 21 -6.21 5.73 13.96
C LEU A 21 -5.19 6.74 14.48
N GLU A 22 -5.48 7.38 15.62
CA GLU A 22 -4.58 8.35 16.24
C GLU A 22 -3.36 7.64 16.82
N SER A 23 -3.58 6.65 17.70
CA SER A 23 -2.48 5.84 18.26
C SER A 23 -1.68 5.12 17.17
N ALA A 24 -2.36 4.66 16.11
CA ALA A 24 -1.70 4.03 14.97
C ALA A 24 -0.72 5.00 14.30
N GLN A 25 -1.16 6.22 14.00
CA GLN A 25 -0.32 7.23 13.37
C GLN A 25 0.88 7.60 14.23
N GLU A 26 0.68 7.80 15.53
CA GLU A 26 1.76 8.14 16.46
C GLU A 26 2.83 7.04 16.53
N ALA A 27 2.40 5.79 16.78
CA ALA A 27 3.32 4.68 16.96
C ALA A 27 4.06 4.34 15.65
N LEU A 28 3.37 4.39 14.51
CA LEU A 28 4.00 4.10 13.21
C LEU A 28 4.96 5.22 12.78
N ARG A 29 4.65 6.48 13.10
CA ARG A 29 5.59 7.60 12.90
C ARG A 29 6.86 7.39 13.72
N ALA A 30 6.73 7.06 15.02
CA ALA A 30 7.88 6.78 15.87
C ALA A 30 8.73 5.61 15.35
N ALA A 31 8.10 4.57 14.80
CA ALA A 31 8.83 3.47 14.16
C ALA A 31 9.65 3.92 12.94
N LEU A 32 9.12 4.86 12.15
CA LEU A 32 9.80 5.42 10.98
C LEU A 32 10.90 6.41 11.33
N ASP A 33 10.72 7.21 12.38
CA ASP A 33 11.75 8.13 12.86
C ASP A 33 13.00 7.35 13.34
N LEU A 34 12.78 6.21 14.00
CA LEU A 34 13.84 5.31 14.46
C LEU A 34 14.44 4.44 13.34
N ALA A 35 13.68 4.14 12.30
CA ALA A 35 14.11 3.30 11.19
C ALA A 35 13.50 3.78 9.86
N PRO A 36 14.10 4.80 9.21
CA PRO A 36 13.54 5.39 7.99
C PRO A 36 13.40 4.43 6.80
N THR A 37 14.14 3.31 6.78
CA THR A 37 14.06 2.25 5.75
C THR A 37 13.08 1.14 6.11
N PHE A 38 12.34 1.24 7.22
CA PHE A 38 11.41 0.21 7.64
C PHE A 38 10.13 0.21 6.79
N GLY A 39 10.19 -0.53 5.67
CA GLY A 39 9.14 -0.55 4.66
C GLY A 39 7.76 -0.94 5.19
N ASN A 40 7.69 -1.97 6.05
CA ASN A 40 6.43 -2.41 6.64
C ASN A 40 5.77 -1.33 7.52
N ALA A 41 6.57 -0.62 8.33
CA ALA A 41 6.06 0.49 9.14
C ALA A 41 5.56 1.63 8.26
N ARG A 42 6.21 1.89 7.12
CA ARG A 42 5.78 2.94 6.19
C ARG A 42 4.46 2.60 5.51
N VAL A 43 4.32 1.36 5.06
CA VAL A 43 3.06 0.86 4.49
C VAL A 43 1.92 0.96 5.51
N ALA A 44 2.14 0.49 6.73
CA ALA A 44 1.14 0.59 7.79
C ALA A 44 0.80 2.06 8.11
N TYR A 45 1.79 2.95 8.14
CA TYR A 45 1.56 4.38 8.42
C TYR A 45 0.69 5.03 7.34
N ALA A 46 0.96 4.73 6.07
CA ALA A 46 0.14 5.21 4.96
C ALA A 46 -1.29 4.66 5.03
N VAL A 47 -1.48 3.40 5.44
CA VAL A 47 -2.82 2.83 5.67
C VAL A 47 -3.55 3.57 6.80
N ALA A 48 -2.86 3.91 7.90
CA ALA A 48 -3.45 4.68 8.99
C ALA A 48 -3.94 6.06 8.52
N LEU A 49 -3.10 6.77 7.75
CA LEU A 49 -3.43 8.07 7.17
C LEU A 49 -4.62 7.98 6.21
N ALA A 50 -4.64 6.98 5.33
CA ALA A 50 -5.73 6.80 4.37
C ALA A 50 -7.06 6.47 5.06
N ARG A 51 -7.05 5.62 6.10
CA ARG A 51 -8.24 5.35 6.92
C ARG A 51 -8.73 6.57 7.70
N ALA A 52 -7.82 7.48 8.04
CA ALA A 52 -8.14 8.79 8.60
C ALA A 52 -8.54 9.83 7.55
N ASN A 53 -8.83 9.39 6.32
CA ASN A 53 -9.24 10.21 5.18
C ASN A 53 -8.16 11.19 4.66
N ASP A 54 -6.89 10.99 5.03
CA ASP A 54 -5.74 11.77 4.54
C ASP A 54 -4.97 11.00 3.46
N CYS A 55 -5.66 10.72 2.34
CA CYS A 55 -5.07 10.06 1.18
C CYS A 55 -3.88 10.83 0.57
N PRO A 56 -3.91 12.18 0.47
CA PRO A 56 -2.77 12.93 -0.07
C PRO A 56 -1.48 12.72 0.73
N ARG A 57 -1.56 12.81 2.07
CA ARG A 57 -0.37 12.59 2.91
C ARG A 57 0.09 11.13 2.89
N ALA A 58 -0.85 10.18 2.87
CA ALA A 58 -0.53 8.76 2.72
C ALA A 58 0.27 8.50 1.42
N ALA A 59 -0.13 9.10 0.30
CA ALA A 59 0.56 8.97 -0.97
C ALA A 59 1.97 9.58 -0.92
N THR A 60 2.13 10.76 -0.30
CA THR A 60 3.44 11.41 -0.10
C THR A 60 4.39 10.55 0.73
N VAL A 61 3.89 9.96 1.82
CA VAL A 61 4.67 9.04 2.68
C VAL A 61 5.19 7.85 1.89
N LEU A 62 4.35 7.22 1.06
CA LEU A 62 4.73 6.08 0.24
C LEU A 62 5.76 6.46 -0.82
N ARG A 63 5.51 7.55 -1.56
CA ARG A 63 6.44 8.04 -2.60
C ARG A 63 7.82 8.36 -2.04
N ALA A 64 7.89 9.00 -0.87
CA ALA A 64 9.16 9.27 -0.19
C ALA A 64 9.91 7.99 0.27
N GLY A 65 9.18 6.90 0.47
CA GLY A 65 9.71 5.59 0.83
C GLY A 65 10.29 4.80 -0.33
N LEU A 66 9.77 5.00 -1.54
CA LEU A 66 10.18 4.21 -2.72
C LEU A 66 11.68 4.34 -3.01
N GLY A 67 12.25 5.55 -2.89
CA GLY A 67 13.70 5.77 -3.03
C GLY A 67 14.57 5.16 -1.91
N ARG A 68 13.93 4.62 -0.86
CA ARG A 68 14.58 4.01 0.32
C ARG A 68 14.15 2.56 0.53
N ALA A 69 13.51 1.94 -0.46
CA ALA A 69 13.04 0.58 -0.35
C ALA A 69 14.23 -0.39 -0.27
N SER A 70 14.22 -1.26 0.75
CA SER A 70 15.32 -2.20 0.99
C SER A 70 15.33 -3.40 0.03
N SER A 71 14.28 -3.59 -0.77
CA SER A 71 14.15 -4.67 -1.75
C SER A 71 13.05 -4.37 -2.78
N ALA A 72 13.08 -5.08 -3.91
CA ALA A 72 12.01 -5.03 -4.93
C ALA A 72 10.64 -5.40 -4.34
N ILE A 73 10.59 -6.43 -3.47
CA ILE A 73 9.37 -6.85 -2.76
C ILE A 73 8.83 -5.70 -1.88
N SER A 74 9.72 -5.01 -1.15
CA SER A 74 9.31 -3.86 -0.34
C SER A 74 8.80 -2.70 -1.19
N ALA A 75 9.43 -2.44 -2.35
CA ALA A 75 8.97 -1.40 -3.28
C ALA A 75 7.60 -1.76 -3.87
N ALA A 76 7.41 -3.01 -4.30
CA ALA A 76 6.14 -3.51 -4.82
C ALA A 76 5.00 -3.42 -3.79
N ALA A 77 5.29 -3.73 -2.52
CA ALA A 77 4.33 -3.54 -1.43
C ALA A 77 3.92 -2.06 -1.28
N MET A 78 4.87 -1.13 -1.38
CA MET A 78 4.59 0.30 -1.33
C MET A 78 3.80 0.76 -2.55
N TYR A 79 4.13 0.31 -3.76
CA TYR A 79 3.38 0.62 -4.98
C TYR A 79 1.95 0.09 -4.94
N ALA A 80 1.74 -1.15 -4.48
CA ALA A 80 0.40 -1.72 -4.36
C ALA A 80 -0.44 -0.93 -3.34
N THR A 81 0.15 -0.57 -2.19
CA THR A 81 -0.55 0.28 -1.21
C THR A 81 -0.75 1.71 -1.74
N LEU A 82 0.16 2.25 -2.55
CA LEU A 82 -0.01 3.55 -3.20
C LEU A 82 -1.21 3.50 -4.15
N GLY A 83 -1.35 2.42 -4.93
CA GLY A 83 -2.52 2.18 -5.76
C GLY A 83 -3.82 2.18 -4.95
N ASP A 84 -3.83 1.50 -3.78
CA ASP A 84 -4.99 1.48 -2.88
C ASP A 84 -5.34 2.88 -2.36
N VAL A 85 -4.33 3.65 -1.91
CA VAL A 85 -4.49 5.02 -1.40
C VAL A 85 -4.98 5.98 -2.48
N LEU A 86 -4.40 5.92 -3.68
CA LEU A 86 -4.80 6.78 -4.80
C LEU A 86 -6.21 6.45 -5.28
N THR A 87 -6.57 5.17 -5.30
CA THR A 87 -7.95 4.74 -5.60
C THR A 87 -8.94 5.32 -4.60
N LEU A 88 -8.60 5.33 -3.30
CA LEU A 88 -9.45 5.90 -2.26
C LEU A 88 -9.56 7.43 -2.40
N GLY A 89 -8.45 8.08 -2.74
CA GLY A 89 -8.38 9.53 -2.97
C GLY A 89 -8.96 10.01 -4.31
N GLY A 90 -9.38 9.10 -5.20
CA GLY A 90 -9.97 9.42 -6.50
C GLY A 90 -8.97 9.66 -7.63
N ASP A 91 -7.67 9.51 -7.39
CA ASP A 91 -6.63 9.57 -8.43
C ASP A 91 -6.50 8.20 -9.12
N PHE A 92 -7.43 7.89 -10.00
CA PHE A 92 -7.52 6.59 -10.65
C PHE A 92 -6.39 6.34 -11.65
N PHE A 93 -5.86 7.38 -12.30
CA PHE A 93 -4.74 7.24 -13.24
C PHE A 93 -3.43 6.96 -12.50
N GLY A 94 -3.16 7.70 -11.42
CA GLY A 94 -2.01 7.40 -10.57
C GLY A 94 -2.13 6.03 -9.90
N ALA A 95 -3.35 5.61 -9.54
CA ALA A 95 -3.59 4.27 -9.00
C ALA A 95 -3.31 3.16 -10.04
N GLU A 96 -3.74 3.35 -11.29
CA GLU A 96 -3.46 2.43 -12.39
C GLU A 96 -1.95 2.24 -12.57
N GLU A 97 -1.18 3.32 -12.67
CA GLU A 97 0.28 3.27 -12.79
C GLU A 97 0.92 2.52 -11.61
N ALA A 98 0.53 2.86 -10.38
CA ALA A 98 1.09 2.24 -9.18
C ALA A 98 0.83 0.72 -9.13
N PHE A 99 -0.38 0.27 -9.47
CA PHE A 99 -0.65 -1.17 -9.54
C PHE A 99 0.08 -1.85 -10.70
N GLN A 100 0.20 -1.21 -11.87
CA GLN A 100 0.98 -1.75 -12.98
C GLN A 100 2.45 -1.92 -12.62
N THR A 101 3.04 -0.97 -11.87
CA THR A 101 4.41 -1.10 -11.36
C THR A 101 4.53 -2.24 -10.34
N ALA A 102 3.59 -2.35 -9.40
CA ALA A 102 3.57 -3.44 -8.43
C ALA A 102 3.49 -4.82 -9.10
N ALA A 103 2.72 -4.95 -10.17
CA ALA A 103 2.54 -6.19 -10.94
C ALA A 103 3.83 -6.71 -11.58
N GLN A 104 4.88 -5.89 -11.71
CA GLN A 104 6.17 -6.32 -12.26
C GLN A 104 6.98 -7.19 -11.28
N THR A 105 6.57 -7.27 -10.01
CA THR A 105 7.27 -8.04 -8.98
C THR A 105 6.57 -9.38 -8.73
N PRO A 106 7.30 -10.51 -8.78
CA PRO A 106 6.73 -11.82 -8.46
C PRO A 106 6.04 -11.85 -7.09
N GLY A 107 4.83 -12.40 -7.05
CA GLY A 107 3.98 -12.47 -5.86
C GLY A 107 3.02 -11.29 -5.69
N PHE A 108 3.06 -10.28 -6.55
CA PHE A 108 2.14 -9.14 -6.54
C PHE A 108 1.11 -9.14 -7.67
N GLU A 109 1.20 -10.07 -8.61
CA GLU A 109 0.36 -10.12 -9.82
C GLU A 109 -1.13 -10.16 -9.47
N VAL A 110 -1.51 -11.03 -8.53
CA VAL A 110 -2.91 -11.19 -8.09
C VAL A 110 -3.41 -9.95 -7.34
N ARG A 111 -2.57 -9.40 -6.45
CA ARG A 111 -2.92 -8.19 -5.68
C ARG A 111 -3.10 -6.99 -6.61
N ALA A 112 -2.15 -6.79 -7.52
CA ALA A 112 -2.19 -5.71 -8.50
C ALA A 112 -3.36 -5.87 -9.47
N ALA A 113 -3.65 -7.08 -9.96
CA ALA A 113 -4.81 -7.34 -10.82
C ALA A 113 -6.13 -7.02 -10.10
N SER A 114 -6.26 -7.41 -8.83
CA SER A 114 -7.43 -7.05 -8.01
C SER A 114 -7.58 -5.53 -7.84
N GLY A 115 -6.47 -4.82 -7.61
CA GLY A 115 -6.41 -3.36 -7.56
C GLY A 115 -6.84 -2.69 -8.87
N LEU A 116 -6.25 -3.12 -9.99
CA LEU A 116 -6.59 -2.61 -11.33
C LEU A 116 -8.05 -2.86 -11.69
N ALA A 117 -8.61 -4.02 -11.34
CA ALA A 117 -10.03 -4.28 -11.55
C ALA A 117 -10.92 -3.23 -10.85
N ARG A 118 -10.59 -2.87 -9.60
CA ARG A 118 -11.30 -1.81 -8.85
C ARG A 118 -11.14 -0.45 -9.52
N VAL A 119 -9.93 -0.11 -9.98
CA VAL A 119 -9.67 1.15 -10.69
C VAL A 119 -10.48 1.23 -11.99
N TYR A 120 -10.45 0.17 -12.80
CA TYR A 120 -11.19 0.12 -14.06
C TYR A 120 -12.71 0.14 -13.86
N ALA A 121 -13.21 -0.44 -12.77
CA ALA A 121 -14.62 -0.30 -12.41
C ALA A 121 -15.00 1.16 -12.14
N ARG A 122 -14.14 1.91 -11.41
CA ARG A 122 -14.36 3.34 -11.15
C ARG A 122 -14.26 4.22 -12.40
N LEU A 123 -13.44 3.82 -13.36
CA LEU A 123 -13.28 4.51 -14.65
C LEU A 123 -14.32 4.08 -15.71
N GLY A 124 -15.22 3.14 -15.42
CA GLY A 124 -16.18 2.60 -16.40
C GLY A 124 -15.53 1.73 -17.51
N ARG A 125 -14.26 1.34 -17.34
CA ARG A 125 -13.49 0.52 -18.28
C ARG A 125 -13.78 -0.97 -18.08
N TYR A 126 -15.03 -1.39 -18.29
CA TYR A 126 -15.49 -2.74 -17.94
C TYR A 126 -14.78 -3.88 -18.67
N ARG A 127 -14.33 -3.66 -19.91
CA ARG A 127 -13.54 -4.65 -20.65
C ARG A 127 -12.19 -4.92 -19.96
N ASP A 128 -11.51 -3.86 -19.54
CA ASP A 128 -10.23 -3.96 -18.84
C ASP A 128 -10.42 -4.55 -17.44
N MET A 129 -11.48 -4.15 -16.73
CA MET A 129 -11.89 -4.76 -15.46
C MET A 129 -12.04 -6.27 -15.59
N ALA A 130 -12.79 -6.75 -16.58
CA ALA A 130 -13.01 -8.18 -16.80
C ALA A 130 -11.70 -8.93 -17.09
N ALA A 131 -10.76 -8.32 -17.82
CA ALA A 131 -9.43 -8.90 -18.04
C ALA A 131 -8.63 -9.03 -16.73
N GLN A 132 -8.69 -8.02 -15.85
CA GLN A 132 -7.99 -8.07 -14.56
C GLN A 132 -8.62 -9.03 -13.56
N LEU A 133 -9.95 -9.13 -13.51
CA LEU A 133 -10.63 -10.14 -12.69
C LEU A 133 -10.22 -11.56 -13.09
N LYS A 134 -10.13 -11.83 -14.40
CA LYS A 134 -9.62 -13.12 -14.90
C LYS A 134 -8.19 -13.38 -14.45
N ARG A 135 -7.33 -12.35 -14.43
CA ARG A 135 -5.94 -12.48 -13.94
C ARG A 135 -5.89 -12.75 -12.44
N ALA A 136 -6.70 -12.05 -11.65
CA ALA A 136 -6.78 -12.20 -10.20
C ALA A 136 -7.35 -13.56 -9.76
N ALA A 137 -8.23 -14.16 -10.57
CA ALA A 137 -8.85 -15.46 -10.29
C ALA A 137 -8.01 -16.67 -10.74
N ARG A 138 -6.86 -16.46 -11.40
CA ARG A 138 -5.98 -17.57 -11.77
C ARG A 138 -5.41 -18.19 -10.50
N PRO A 139 -5.47 -19.53 -10.34
CA PRO A 139 -4.78 -20.18 -9.24
C PRO A 139 -3.29 -19.88 -9.36
N ALA A 140 -2.65 -19.56 -8.23
CA ALA A 140 -1.20 -19.51 -8.16
C ALA A 140 -0.69 -20.88 -8.62
N ALA A 141 0.05 -20.92 -9.73
CA ALA A 141 0.68 -22.16 -10.17
C ALA A 141 1.61 -22.62 -9.03
N GLY A 142 1.28 -23.76 -8.43
CA GLY A 142 2.07 -24.42 -7.39
C GLY A 142 3.29 -25.11 -7.97
#